data_AF-A0A7S4VTU7-F1
#
_entry.id   AF-A0A7S4VTU7-F1
#
_cell.length_a   1.000
_cell.length_b   1.000
_cell.length_c   1.000
_cell.angle_alpha   90.00
_cell.angle_beta   90.00
_cell.angle_gamma   90.00
#
_symmetry.space_group_name_H-M   'P 1'
#
loop_
_entity.id
_entity.type
_entity.pdbx_description
1 polymer ?
#
loop_
_entity_poly.entity_id
_entity_poly.type
_entity_poly.pdbx_seq_one_letter_code
_entity_poly.pdbx_strand_id
1 'polypeptide(L)'
;QDVTAVIPRIEDIVSVLPLPLPSPSSSRWQWHGASLNSNSTAIYCIPSNAHSVLKVHLSKSQTSYLPIHTSSQQLMEKEENNDEDEKENQELQHLIHEQTNKWYGGILGLDDAIYGIPYAASGVLRIDTGT
;
A
#
# COMPACT_ATOMS: atom_id res chain seq x y z
N GLN A 1 9.67 -19.19 -45.16
CA GLN A 1 9.24 -17.95 -44.48
C GLN A 1 10.11 -17.84 -43.25
N ASP A 2 10.99 -16.85 -43.24
CA ASP A 2 12.01 -16.68 -42.22
C ASP A 2 11.34 -16.02 -41.00
N VAL A 3 11.15 -16.81 -39.93
CA VAL A 3 10.69 -16.29 -38.64
C VAL A 3 11.93 -15.85 -37.87
N THR A 4 12.41 -14.65 -38.16
CA THR A 4 13.39 -14.00 -37.30
C THR A 4 12.71 -13.69 -35.97
N ALA A 5 13.08 -14.43 -34.93
CA ALA A 5 12.66 -14.14 -33.57
C ALA A 5 13.15 -12.73 -33.22
N VAL A 6 12.21 -11.81 -32.97
CA VAL A 6 12.54 -10.47 -32.49
C VAL A 6 13.05 -10.64 -31.07
N ILE A 7 14.37 -10.47 -30.88
CA ILE A 7 14.97 -10.43 -29.55
C ILE A 7 14.55 -9.09 -28.91
N PRO A 8 13.84 -9.09 -27.77
CA PRO A 8 13.45 -7.86 -27.10
C PRO A 8 14.69 -7.11 -26.61
N ARG A 9 14.64 -5.77 -26.63
CA ARG A 9 15.75 -4.95 -26.14
C ARG A 9 15.81 -5.02 -24.62
N ILE A 10 16.98 -4.76 -24.02
CA ILE A 10 17.16 -4.85 -22.56
C ILE A 10 16.19 -3.90 -21.84
N GLU A 11 15.95 -2.71 -22.39
CA GLU A 11 14.97 -1.75 -21.88
C GLU A 11 13.52 -2.23 -21.95
N ASP A 12 13.21 -3.17 -22.84
CA ASP A 12 11.89 -3.82 -22.93
C ASP A 12 11.77 -4.97 -21.90
N ILE A 13 12.89 -5.38 -21.27
CA ILE A 13 12.94 -6.44 -20.25
C ILE A 13 12.99 -5.84 -18.83
N VAL A 14 13.76 -4.75 -18.64
CA VAL A 14 13.97 -4.12 -17.32
C VAL A 14 13.80 -2.61 -17.43
N SER A 15 12.85 -2.07 -16.68
CA SER A 15 12.61 -0.63 -16.56
C SER A 15 12.19 -0.24 -15.14
N VAL A 16 12.34 1.05 -14.81
CA VAL A 16 11.90 1.61 -13.52
C VAL A 16 10.55 2.29 -13.73
N LEU A 17 9.53 1.85 -13.00
CA LEU A 17 8.27 2.58 -12.94
C LEU A 17 8.42 3.76 -11.98
N PRO A 18 8.09 5.01 -12.39
CA PRO A 18 8.22 6.16 -11.53
C PRO A 18 7.24 6.08 -10.37
N LEU A 19 7.59 6.68 -9.23
CA LEU A 19 6.65 6.89 -8.13
C LEU A 19 5.66 8.01 -8.47
N PRO A 20 4.41 7.97 -7.94
CA PRO A 20 3.48 9.07 -8.11
C PRO A 20 4.00 10.34 -7.44
N LEU A 21 3.60 11.49 -7.99
CA LEU A 21 3.89 12.79 -7.39
C LEU A 21 2.83 13.16 -6.33
N PRO A 22 3.22 13.85 -5.24
CA PRO A 22 4.59 14.15 -4.85
C PRO A 22 5.32 12.88 -4.40
N SER A 23 6.57 12.70 -4.83
CA SER A 23 7.38 11.59 -4.35
C SER A 23 7.69 11.80 -2.88
N PRO A 24 7.47 10.81 -1.99
CA PRO A 24 7.71 10.96 -0.56
C PRO A 24 9.17 11.32 -0.29
N SER A 25 9.34 12.40 0.48
CA SER A 25 10.63 13.01 0.78
C SER A 25 11.51 12.08 1.61
N SER A 26 12.75 11.89 1.14
CA SER A 26 14.00 11.42 1.81
C SER A 26 13.99 10.18 2.73
N SER A 27 12.84 9.61 3.08
CA SER A 27 12.74 8.48 4.01
C SER A 27 13.20 7.21 3.32
N ARG A 28 14.14 6.50 3.94
CA ARG A 28 14.60 5.19 3.46
C ARG A 28 13.57 4.11 3.78
N TRP A 29 13.58 3.02 3.02
CA TRP A 29 12.75 1.83 3.28
C TRP A 29 11.25 2.13 3.37
N GLN A 30 10.72 2.86 2.38
CA GLN A 30 9.33 3.32 2.35
C GLN A 30 8.32 2.17 2.32
N TRP A 31 8.58 1.14 1.54
CA TRP A 31 7.75 -0.07 1.46
C TRP A 31 8.59 -1.33 1.68
N HIS A 32 7.99 -2.37 2.25
CA HIS A 32 8.61 -3.67 2.49
C HIS A 32 7.73 -4.80 1.97
N GLY A 33 8.23 -5.53 0.97
CA GLY A 33 7.46 -6.58 0.30
C GLY A 33 6.19 -6.04 -0.38
N ALA A 34 5.40 -6.97 -0.91
CA ALA A 34 4.14 -6.67 -1.57
C ALA A 34 3.32 -7.95 -1.72
N SER A 35 2.05 -7.82 -2.10
CA SER A 35 1.22 -8.94 -2.55
C SER A 35 0.50 -8.58 -3.85
N LEU A 36 0.27 -9.59 -4.69
CA LEU A 36 -0.62 -9.52 -5.84
C LEU A 36 -2.07 -9.65 -5.35
N ASN A 37 -3.02 -9.01 -6.03
CA ASN A 37 -4.45 -9.28 -5.82
C ASN A 37 -4.92 -10.55 -6.56
N SER A 38 -6.11 -11.04 -6.23
CA SER A 38 -6.64 -12.31 -6.75
C SER A 38 -6.79 -12.35 -8.27
N ASN A 39 -7.18 -11.24 -8.89
CA ASN A 39 -7.33 -11.14 -10.35
C ASN A 39 -6.02 -10.81 -11.11
N SER A 40 -4.88 -10.73 -10.41
CA SER A 40 -3.56 -10.48 -11.02
C SER A 40 -3.47 -9.17 -11.83
N THR A 41 -4.21 -8.13 -11.44
CA THR A 41 -4.19 -6.83 -12.13
C THR A 41 -3.29 -5.80 -11.45
N ALA A 42 -2.99 -5.97 -10.16
CA ALA A 42 -2.20 -5.03 -9.40
C ALA A 42 -1.38 -5.66 -8.28
N ILE A 43 -0.21 -5.08 -8.02
CA ILE A 43 0.64 -5.35 -6.85
C ILE A 43 0.44 -4.24 -5.84
N TYR A 44 0.33 -4.60 -4.55
CA TYR A 44 0.16 -3.67 -3.44
C TYR A 44 1.38 -3.77 -2.52
N CYS A 45 2.22 -2.73 -2.51
CA CYS A 45 3.42 -2.68 -1.69
C CYS A 45 3.09 -2.18 -0.28
N ILE A 46 3.61 -2.88 0.72
CA ILE A 46 3.23 -2.66 2.11
C ILE A 46 4.03 -1.50 2.70
N PRO A 47 3.38 -0.45 3.24
CA PRO A 47 4.06 0.71 3.78
C PRO A 47 4.86 0.31 5.03
N SER A 48 6.14 0.63 5.05
CA SER A 48 6.98 0.49 6.25
C SER A 48 7.22 1.87 6.86
N ASN A 49 7.88 2.74 6.10
CA ASN A 49 8.07 4.16 6.44
C ASN A 49 7.23 5.10 5.56
N ALA A 50 6.50 4.59 4.56
CA ALA A 50 5.56 5.38 3.78
C ALA A 50 4.28 5.69 4.56
N HIS A 51 3.59 6.78 4.17
CA HIS A 51 2.26 7.15 4.66
C HIS A 51 1.12 6.47 3.88
N SER A 52 1.45 5.85 2.74
CA SER A 52 0.46 5.29 1.81
C SER A 52 0.90 3.93 1.31
N VAL A 53 -0.06 3.06 0.99
CA VAL A 53 0.20 1.85 0.19
C VAL A 53 0.56 2.29 -1.23
N LEU A 54 1.58 1.68 -1.83
CA LEU A 54 1.90 1.88 -3.24
C LEU A 54 1.22 0.77 -4.05
N LYS A 55 0.32 1.16 -4.95
CA LYS A 55 -0.32 0.25 -5.92
C LYS A 55 0.42 0.34 -7.25
N VAL A 56 0.80 -0.81 -7.80
CA VAL A 56 1.38 -0.96 -9.15
C VAL A 56 0.33 -1.62 -10.05
N HIS A 57 -0.17 -0.89 -11.03
CA HIS A 57 -1.09 -1.39 -12.05
C HIS A 57 -0.30 -2.10 -13.15
N LEU A 58 -0.48 -3.42 -13.26
CA LEU A 58 0.35 -4.25 -14.14
C LEU A 58 0.05 -4.00 -15.62
N SER A 59 -1.23 -3.85 -15.99
CA SER A 59 -1.63 -3.60 -17.38
C SER A 59 -1.21 -2.23 -17.91
N LYS A 60 -1.08 -1.25 -17.02
CA LYS A 60 -0.76 0.14 -17.37
C LYS A 60 0.69 0.50 -17.12
N SER A 61 1.46 -0.38 -16.47
CA SER A 61 2.81 -0.07 -15.98
C SER A 61 2.85 1.27 -15.24
N GLN A 62 1.89 1.46 -14.32
CA GLN A 62 1.70 2.73 -13.60
C GLN A 62 1.60 2.51 -12.10
N THR A 63 2.05 3.49 -11.33
CA THR A 63 1.93 3.50 -9.87
C THR A 63 0.87 4.50 -9.39
N SER A 64 0.29 4.24 -8.22
CA SER A 64 -0.62 5.16 -7.53
C SER A 64 -0.54 4.98 -6.02
N TYR A 65 -0.74 6.04 -5.24
CA TYR A 65 -0.84 5.94 -3.78
C TYR A 65 -2.27 5.64 -3.35
N LEU A 66 -2.41 4.76 -2.36
CA LEU A 66 -3.65 4.54 -1.62
C LEU A 66 -3.43 5.03 -0.18
N PRO A 67 -4.16 6.06 0.28
CA PRO A 67 -4.07 6.53 1.65
C PRO A 67 -4.52 5.45 2.63
N ILE A 68 -3.96 5.48 3.83
CA ILE A 68 -4.37 4.59 4.92
C ILE A 68 -5.38 5.35 5.78
N HIS A 69 -6.58 4.79 5.92
CA HIS A 69 -7.63 5.33 6.77
C HIS A 69 -7.82 4.44 8.00
N THR A 70 -8.01 5.03 9.18
CA THR A 70 -8.41 4.28 10.38
C THR A 70 -9.90 4.01 10.33
N SER A 71 -10.32 2.84 10.82
CA SER A 71 -11.72 2.39 10.89
C SER A 71 -12.67 3.42 11.52
N SER A 72 -12.13 4.27 12.41
CA SER A 72 -12.85 5.33 13.09
C SER A 72 -13.40 6.40 12.13
N GLN A 73 -12.74 6.69 11.00
CA GLN A 73 -13.22 7.70 10.04
C GLN A 73 -14.56 7.34 9.38
N GLN A 74 -14.90 6.04 9.29
CA GLN A 74 -16.15 5.58 8.69
C GLN A 74 -17.33 5.51 9.68
N LEU A 75 -17.06 5.55 10.99
CA LEU A 75 -18.07 5.49 12.05
C LEU A 75 -18.44 6.86 12.62
N MET A 76 -17.61 7.89 12.39
CA MET A 76 -17.85 9.27 12.84
C MET A 76 -19.06 9.95 12.20
N GLU A 77 -19.68 9.38 11.16
CA GLU A 77 -20.92 9.92 10.61
C GLU A 77 -22.17 9.58 11.45
N LYS A 78 -22.08 8.76 12.52
CA LYS A 78 -23.29 8.24 13.19
C LYS A 78 -23.44 8.32 14.70
N GLU A 79 -22.43 8.64 15.52
CA GLU A 79 -22.65 8.70 16.98
C GLU A 79 -21.95 9.91 17.62
N GLU A 80 -22.64 10.57 18.57
CA GLU A 80 -22.18 11.75 19.29
C GLU A 80 -20.92 11.44 20.11
N ASN A 81 -19.84 12.14 19.74
CA ASN A 81 -18.47 12.11 20.28
C ASN A 81 -18.39 12.11 21.82
N ASN A 82 -17.66 11.13 22.38
CA ASN A 82 -16.97 11.31 23.66
C ASN A 82 -15.53 11.81 23.40
N ASP A 83 -15.03 12.71 24.26
CA ASP A 83 -13.69 13.33 24.14
C ASP A 83 -12.52 12.31 24.12
N GLU A 84 -12.73 11.13 24.71
CA GLU A 84 -11.74 10.05 24.77
C GLU A 84 -11.53 9.37 23.40
N ASP A 85 -12.60 9.13 22.65
CA ASP A 85 -12.56 8.45 21.34
C ASP A 85 -11.88 9.32 20.28
N GLU A 86 -12.09 10.64 20.34
CA GLU A 86 -11.44 11.59 19.43
C GLU A 86 -9.93 11.62 19.65
N LYS A 87 -9.51 11.60 20.92
CA LYS A 87 -8.09 11.59 21.28
C LYS A 87 -7.37 10.31 20.82
N GLU A 88 -8.00 9.15 21.02
CA GLU A 88 -7.45 7.87 20.55
C GLU A 88 -7.30 7.84 19.02
N ASN A 89 -8.30 8.36 18.28
CA ASN A 89 -8.22 8.42 16.83
C ASN A 89 -7.09 9.34 16.33
N GLN A 90 -6.92 10.51 16.96
CA GLN A 90 -5.81 11.42 16.65
C GLN A 90 -4.44 10.76 16.92
N GLU A 91 -4.32 10.00 18.02
CA GLU A 91 -3.09 9.27 18.35
C GLU A 91 -2.80 8.15 17.33
N LEU A 92 -3.81 7.36 16.94
CA LEU A 92 -3.66 6.32 15.92
C LEU A 92 -3.26 6.90 14.56
N GLN A 93 -3.86 8.03 14.16
CA GLN A 93 -3.50 8.74 12.94
C GLN A 93 -2.04 9.24 13.00
N HIS A 94 -1.63 9.81 14.13
CA HIS A 94 -0.25 10.23 14.33
C HIS A 94 0.72 9.04 14.25
N LEU A 95 0.39 7.89 14.85
CA LEU A 95 1.20 6.67 14.78
C LEU A 95 1.34 6.15 13.33
N ILE A 96 0.27 6.14 12.54
CA ILE A 96 0.33 5.69 11.15
C ILE A 96 1.28 6.57 10.31
N HIS A 97 1.29 7.88 10.57
CA HIS A 97 2.13 8.82 9.82
C HIS A 97 3.58 8.82 10.31
N GLU A 98 3.81 8.99 11.60
CA GLU A 98 5.14 9.27 12.15
C GLU A 98 5.91 8.01 12.57
N GLN A 99 5.23 6.88 12.80
CA GLN A 99 5.92 5.65 13.18
C GLN A 99 6.67 5.04 11.98
N THR A 100 7.88 4.57 12.25
CA THR A 100 8.74 3.88 11.28
C THR A 100 8.67 2.36 11.44
N ASN A 101 8.98 1.63 10.38
CA ASN A 101 8.98 0.17 10.32
C ASN A 101 7.64 -0.46 10.69
N LYS A 102 6.54 0.13 10.22
CA LYS A 102 5.18 -0.25 10.65
C LYS A 102 4.84 -1.71 10.33
N TRP A 103 4.94 -2.10 9.07
CA TRP A 103 4.56 -3.42 8.57
C TRP A 103 5.67 -4.05 7.70
N TYR A 104 5.81 -5.38 7.74
CA TYR A 104 6.84 -6.16 7.03
C TYR A 104 6.18 -7.17 6.07
N GLY A 105 5.89 -6.72 4.85
CA GLY A 105 5.27 -7.57 3.84
C GLY A 105 3.78 -7.80 4.09
N GLY A 106 3.13 -8.42 3.10
CA GLY A 106 1.70 -8.66 3.15
C GLY A 106 1.31 -9.89 2.34
N ILE A 107 0.17 -10.47 2.70
CA ILE A 107 -0.31 -11.75 2.16
C ILE A 107 -1.77 -11.57 1.76
N LEU A 108 -2.13 -12.05 0.56
CA LEU A 108 -3.51 -12.11 0.08
C LEU A 108 -4.29 -13.17 0.86
N GLY A 109 -5.39 -12.76 1.49
CA GLY A 109 -6.40 -13.62 2.11
C GLY A 109 -7.43 -14.12 1.11
N LEU A 110 -8.29 -15.04 1.57
CA LEU A 110 -9.40 -15.60 0.78
C LEU A 110 -10.59 -14.63 0.65
N ASP A 111 -10.58 -13.51 1.37
CA ASP A 111 -11.60 -12.45 1.36
C ASP A 111 -11.27 -11.31 0.39
N ASP A 112 -10.36 -11.54 -0.56
CA ASP A 112 -9.83 -10.53 -1.50
C ASP A 112 -9.18 -9.32 -0.82
N ALA A 113 -8.71 -9.48 0.43
CA ALA A 113 -7.92 -8.48 1.12
C ALA A 113 -6.46 -8.90 1.28
N ILE A 114 -5.55 -7.94 1.24
CA ILE A 114 -4.13 -8.14 1.57
C ILE A 114 -3.90 -7.70 3.01
N TYR A 115 -3.30 -8.58 3.81
CA TYR A 115 -2.99 -8.32 5.22
C TYR A 115 -1.50 -8.04 5.40
N GLY A 116 -1.17 -6.82 5.83
CA GLY A 116 0.20 -6.41 6.16
C GLY A 116 0.56 -6.80 7.58
N ILE A 117 1.66 -7.54 7.74
CA ILE A 117 2.08 -8.09 9.04
C ILE A 117 2.74 -6.99 9.88
N PRO A 118 2.25 -6.69 11.09
CA PRO A 118 2.83 -5.66 11.93
C PRO A 118 4.24 -6.04 12.36
N TYR A 119 5.15 -5.07 12.31
CA TYR A 119 6.47 -5.14 12.95
C TYR A 119 6.53 -4.17 14.13
N ALA A 120 6.34 -2.87 13.86
CA ALA A 120 6.21 -1.84 14.89
C ALA A 120 4.78 -1.31 15.06
N ALA A 121 3.89 -1.54 14.08
CA ALA A 121 2.52 -1.05 14.13
C ALA A 121 1.70 -1.69 15.27
N SER A 122 0.77 -0.92 15.83
CA SER A 122 -0.20 -1.38 16.85
C SER A 122 -1.34 -2.24 16.30
N GLY A 123 -1.44 -2.38 14.97
CA GLY A 123 -2.49 -3.15 14.31
C GLY A 123 -2.07 -3.76 12.99
N VAL A 124 -2.86 -4.72 12.50
CA VAL A 124 -2.70 -5.35 11.19
C VAL A 124 -3.24 -4.41 10.11
N LEU A 125 -2.45 -4.17 9.05
CA LEU A 125 -2.94 -3.44 7.88
C LEU A 125 -3.86 -4.36 7.08
N ARG A 126 -5.07 -3.91 6.74
CA ARG A 126 -5.95 -4.59 5.78
C ARG A 126 -6.14 -3.72 4.55
N ILE A 127 -5.89 -4.27 3.37
CA ILE A 127 -6.04 -3.59 2.07
C ILE A 127 -7.09 -4.34 1.29
N ASP A 128 -8.26 -3.75 1.10
CA ASP A 128 -9.30 -4.31 0.24
C ASP A 128 -8.89 -4.20 -1.24
N THR A 129 -8.88 -5.31 -1.96
CA THR A 129 -8.48 -5.33 -3.38
C THR A 129 -9.64 -5.59 -4.35
N GLY A 130 -10.86 -5.76 -3.82
CA GLY A 130 -12.09 -6.00 -4.60
C GLY A 130 -12.73 -4.72 -5.17
N THR A 131 -12.01 -3.60 -5.14
CA THR A 131 -12.47 -2.29 -5.67
C THR A 131 -11.92 -1.98 -7.06
#